data_AF-A0A5C4LCC1-F1
#
_entry.id   AF-A0A5C4LCC1-F1
#
_cell.length_a   1.000
_cell.length_b   1.000
_cell.length_c   1.000
_cell.angle_alpha   90.00
_cell.angle_beta   90.00
_cell.angle_gamma   90.00
#
_symmetry.space_group_name_H-M   'P 1'
#
loop_
_entity.id
_entity.type
_entity.pdbx_description
1 polymer ?
#
loop_
_entity_poly.entity_id
_entity_poly.type
_entity_poly.pdbx_seq_one_letter_code
_entity_poly.pdbx_strand_id
1 'polypeptide(L)'
;MSNRIIYGADGNKVKEVVVHDAENFTMLSHYDISADLEYAKARREQGSDRKATYREVAKIPDPVMEQAFREGWATDKRKWAQWFNDPQNKVFHTDDSIKRISGLEGI
;
A
#
# COMPACT_ATOMS: atom_id res chain seq x y z
N MET A 1 -22.09 21.05 -14.47
CA MET A 1 -22.52 20.00 -13.51
C MET A 1 -21.59 18.83 -13.73
N SER A 2 -20.88 18.38 -12.70
CA SER A 2 -20.06 17.17 -12.83
C SER A 2 -20.93 15.94 -12.54
N ASN A 3 -20.87 14.96 -13.45
CA ASN A 3 -21.58 13.69 -13.27
C ASN A 3 -20.61 12.66 -12.68
N ARG A 4 -21.06 11.97 -11.64
CA ARG A 4 -20.31 10.88 -11.00
C ARG A 4 -20.90 9.55 -11.40
N ILE A 5 -20.06 8.67 -11.93
CA ILE A 5 -20.47 7.35 -12.41
C ILE A 5 -19.61 6.31 -11.71
N ILE A 6 -20.24 5.44 -10.94
CA ILE A 6 -19.59 4.24 -10.41
C ILE A 6 -19.64 3.20 -11.52
N TYR A 7 -18.48 2.75 -11.99
CA TYR A 7 -18.39 1.79 -13.11
C TYR A 7 -17.80 0.44 -12.70
N GLY A 8 -17.34 0.31 -11.46
CA GLY A 8 -16.88 -0.96 -10.89
C GLY A 8 -16.88 -0.90 -9.37
N ALA A 9 -17.33 -1.98 -8.74
CA ALA A 9 -17.31 -2.16 -7.29
C ALA A 9 -17.00 -3.63 -7.01
N ASP A 10 -15.75 -3.90 -6.65
CA ASP A 10 -15.21 -5.24 -6.46
C ASP A 10 -14.71 -5.35 -5.02
N GLY A 11 -15.51 -5.95 -4.14
CA GLY A 11 -15.14 -6.17 -2.73
C GLY A 11 -14.77 -4.87 -2.01
N ASN A 12 -13.47 -4.69 -1.75
CA ASN A 12 -12.91 -3.54 -1.04
C ASN A 12 -12.54 -2.36 -1.96
N LYS A 13 -12.81 -2.44 -3.26
CA LYS A 13 -12.44 -1.41 -4.24
C LYS A 13 -13.66 -0.85 -4.95
N VAL A 14 -13.80 0.48 -4.95
CA VAL A 14 -14.82 1.20 -5.73
C VAL A 14 -14.13 2.10 -6.74
N LYS A 15 -14.52 1.99 -8.01
CA LYS A 15 -14.01 2.82 -9.09
C LYS A 15 -15.09 3.79 -9.57
N GLU A 16 -14.73 5.06 -9.57
CA GLU A 16 -15.60 6.19 -9.91
C GLU A 16 -14.99 6.97 -11.07
N VAL A 17 -15.82 7.43 -12.01
CA VAL A 17 -15.46 8.46 -12.98
C VAL A 17 -16.24 9.72 -12.67
N VAL A 18 -15.52 10.82 -12.51
CA VAL A 18 -16.07 12.17 -12.40
C VAL A 18 -15.91 12.85 -13.75
N VAL A 19 -17.01 13.04 -14.48
CA VAL A 19 -17.00 13.74 -15.77
C VAL A 19 -17.19 15.23 -15.51
N HIS A 20 -16.22 16.03 -15.93
CA HIS A 20 -16.27 17.49 -15.77
C HIS A 20 -16.89 18.15 -17.01
N ASP A 21 -16.54 17.66 -18.20
CA ASP A 21 -17.08 18.04 -19.51
C ASP A 21 -16.86 16.91 -20.56
N ALA A 22 -17.06 17.20 -21.85
CA ALA A 22 -16.98 16.21 -22.93
C ALA A 22 -15.57 15.63 -23.15
N GLU A 23 -14.53 16.36 -22.77
CA GLU A 23 -13.13 15.97 -22.99
C GLU A 23 -12.41 15.67 -21.67
N ASN A 24 -12.91 16.19 -20.55
CA ASN A 24 -12.28 16.10 -19.25
C ASN A 24 -13.05 15.18 -18.29
N PHE A 25 -12.38 14.12 -17.84
CA PHE A 25 -12.86 13.24 -16.78
C PHE A 25 -11.74 12.86 -15.81
N THR A 26 -12.11 12.48 -14.59
CA THR A 26 -11.18 11.98 -13.57
C THR A 26 -11.60 10.60 -13.13
N MET A 27 -10.67 9.65 -13.15
CA MET A 27 -10.88 8.31 -12.59
C MET A 27 -10.38 8.29 -11.14
N LEU A 28 -11.29 7.99 -10.21
CA LEU A 28 -11.00 7.79 -8.80
C LEU A 28 -11.11 6.30 -8.47
N SER A 29 -10.18 5.81 -7.65
CA SER A 29 -10.24 4.48 -7.09
C SER A 29 -10.19 4.61 -5.57
N HIS A 30 -11.27 4.19 -4.92
CA HIS A 30 -11.40 4.18 -3.46
C HIS A 30 -11.15 2.76 -2.97
N TYR A 31 -10.31 2.62 -1.95
CA TYR A 31 -9.96 1.34 -1.36
C TYR A 31 -10.29 1.35 0.12
N ASP A 32 -11.03 0.35 0.56
CA ASP A 32 -11.09 -0.01 1.96
C ASP A 32 -9.86 -0.87 2.30
N ILE A 33 -8.99 -0.29 3.13
CA ILE A 33 -7.74 -0.93 3.60
C ILE A 33 -7.86 -1.43 5.04
N SER A 34 -9.06 -1.46 5.62
CA SER A 34 -9.26 -1.85 7.03
C SER A 34 -8.70 -3.25 7.31
N ALA A 35 -8.92 -4.20 6.40
CA ALA A 35 -8.38 -5.56 6.51
C ALA A 35 -6.84 -5.61 6.51
N ASP A 36 -6.16 -4.76 5.72
CA ASP A 36 -4.70 -4.68 5.69
C ASP A 36 -4.14 -4.15 7.01
N LEU A 37 -4.82 -3.13 7.58
CA LEU A 37 -4.46 -2.54 8.87
C LEU A 37 -4.66 -3.53 10.02
N GLU A 38 -5.78 -4.25 10.01
CA GLU A 38 -6.08 -5.30 10.99
C GLU A 38 -5.04 -6.43 10.91
N TYR A 39 -4.68 -6.86 9.70
CA TYR A 39 -3.64 -7.86 9.50
C TYR A 39 -2.29 -7.37 10.04
N ALA A 40 -1.87 -6.15 9.68
CA ALA A 40 -0.61 -5.58 10.15
C ALA A 40 -0.55 -5.50 11.68
N LYS A 41 -1.65 -5.06 12.30
CA LYS A 41 -1.80 -5.03 13.76
C LYS A 41 -1.72 -6.42 14.38
N ALA A 42 -2.49 -7.39 13.88
CA ALA A 42 -2.49 -8.76 14.40
C ALA A 42 -1.10 -9.40 14.31
N ARG A 43 -0.35 -9.15 13.22
CA ARG A 43 1.03 -9.62 13.06
C ARG A 43 1.99 -8.99 14.07
N ARG A 44 1.90 -7.67 14.29
CA ARG A 44 2.71 -7.00 15.33
C ARG A 44 2.47 -7.61 16.71
N GLU A 45 1.21 -7.87 17.05
CA GLU A 45 0.82 -8.45 18.34
C GLU A 45 1.29 -9.90 18.51
N GLN A 46 1.29 -10.69 17.43
CA GLN A 46 1.85 -12.05 17.44
C GLN A 46 3.37 -12.04 17.67
N GLY A 47 4.05 -10.98 17.23
CA GLY A 47 5.50 -10.88 17.25
C GLY A 47 6.16 -11.71 16.14
N SER A 48 7.39 -11.36 15.80
CA SER A 48 8.18 -12.09 14.80
C SER A 48 9.15 -13.07 15.46
N ASP A 49 9.36 -14.22 14.81
CA ASP A 49 10.51 -15.06 15.16
C ASP A 49 11.79 -14.39 14.67
N ARG A 50 12.58 -13.89 15.61
CA ARG A 50 13.86 -13.22 15.33
C ARG A 50 14.90 -14.14 14.68
N LYS A 51 14.70 -15.47 14.74
CA LYS A 51 15.58 -16.46 14.12
C LYS A 51 15.15 -16.82 12.69
N ALA A 52 13.98 -16.36 12.23
CA ALA A 52 13.53 -16.63 10.89
C ALA A 52 14.41 -15.95 9.84
N THR A 53 14.78 -16.69 8.79
CA THR A 53 15.60 -16.20 7.68
C THR A 53 14.91 -15.07 6.91
N TYR A 54 13.59 -15.18 6.74
CA TYR A 54 12.76 -14.15 6.13
C TYR A 54 11.71 -13.69 7.13
N ARG A 55 11.55 -12.37 7.23
CA ARG A 55 10.56 -11.74 8.11
C ARG A 55 9.71 -10.80 7.29
N GLU A 56 8.41 -10.93 7.44
CA GLU A 56 7.46 -9.94 6.92
C GLU A 56 7.60 -8.68 7.77
N VAL A 57 7.96 -7.57 7.12
CA VAL A 57 8.23 -6.29 7.80
C VAL A 57 7.06 -5.32 7.69
N ALA A 58 6.26 -5.43 6.63
CA ALA A 58 5.05 -4.66 6.45
C ALA A 58 4.07 -5.39 5.53
N LYS A 59 2.78 -5.10 5.70
CA LYS A 59 1.73 -5.44 4.76
C LYS A 59 1.57 -4.28 3.77
N ILE A 60 1.81 -4.53 2.48
CA ILE A 60 1.68 -3.49 1.45
C ILE A 60 0.23 -3.48 0.93
N PRO A 61 -0.49 -2.34 1.01
CA PRO A 61 -1.84 -2.23 0.45
C PRO A 61 -1.83 -2.27 -1.08
N ASP A 62 -2.88 -2.84 -1.66
CA ASP A 62 -3.09 -2.87 -3.12
C ASP A 62 -2.96 -1.50 -3.82
N PRO A 63 -3.51 -0.38 -3.32
CA PRO A 63 -3.32 0.92 -3.97
C PRO A 63 -1.85 1.35 -4.06
N VAL A 64 -1.04 1.02 -3.05
CA VAL A 64 0.39 1.30 -3.04
C VAL A 64 1.12 0.42 -4.05
N MET A 65 0.78 -0.88 -4.10
CA MET A 65 1.34 -1.79 -5.11
C MET A 65 0.99 -1.35 -6.53
N GLU A 66 -0.27 -1.01 -6.79
CA GLU A 66 -0.72 -0.52 -8.11
C GLU A 66 0.00 0.78 -8.51
N GLN A 67 0.20 1.69 -7.55
CA GLN A 67 0.99 2.90 -7.77
C GLN A 67 2.45 2.55 -8.12
N ALA A 68 3.07 1.65 -7.37
CA ALA A 68 4.45 1.22 -7.60
C ALA A 68 4.66 0.62 -9.00
N PHE A 69 3.69 -0.17 -9.49
CA PHE A 69 3.71 -0.69 -10.85
C PHE A 69 3.54 0.41 -11.89
N ARG A 70 2.57 1.32 -11.69
CA ARG A 70 2.28 2.41 -12.63
C ARG A 70 3.46 3.38 -12.79
N GLU A 71 4.15 3.65 -11.68
CA GLU A 71 5.29 4.55 -11.64
C GLU A 71 6.64 3.85 -11.90
N GLY A 72 6.62 2.53 -12.11
CA GLY A 72 7.80 1.76 -12.50
C GLY A 72 8.83 1.52 -11.40
N TRP A 73 8.47 1.64 -10.12
CA TRP A 73 9.37 1.41 -9.00
C TRP A 73 9.08 0.14 -8.18
N ALA A 74 8.11 -0.69 -8.60
CA ALA A 74 7.76 -1.93 -7.90
C ALA A 74 8.95 -2.88 -7.63
N THR A 75 9.99 -2.84 -8.45
CA THR A 75 11.23 -3.62 -8.26
C THR A 75 12.38 -2.83 -7.63
N ASP A 76 12.20 -1.53 -7.37
CA ASP A 76 13.22 -0.67 -6.75
C ASP A 76 13.18 -0.82 -5.24
N LYS A 77 14.15 -1.57 -4.74
CA LYS A 77 14.31 -1.83 -3.31
C LYS A 77 14.55 -0.55 -2.48
N ARG A 78 15.18 0.49 -3.05
CA ARG A 78 15.40 1.76 -2.35
C ARG A 78 14.10 2.53 -2.17
N LYS A 79 13.21 2.49 -3.17
CA LYS A 79 11.87 3.10 -3.09
C LYS A 79 10.99 2.41 -2.06
N TRP A 80 11.03 1.08 -1.97
CA TRP A 80 10.37 0.36 -0.89
C TRP A 80 10.91 0.70 0.49
N ALA A 81 12.23 0.84 0.63
CA ALA A 81 12.82 1.28 1.90
C ALA A 81 12.40 2.72 2.24
N GLN A 82 12.29 3.62 1.26
CA GLN A 82 11.76 4.98 1.46
C GLN A 82 10.30 4.93 1.92
N TRP A 83 9.44 4.18 1.22
CA TRP A 83 8.04 3.99 1.59
C TRP A 83 7.91 3.43 3.01
N PHE A 84 8.65 2.36 3.34
CA PHE A 84 8.61 1.74 4.66
C PHE A 84 9.05 2.69 5.78
N ASN A 85 10.05 3.53 5.52
CA ASN A 85 10.61 4.45 6.51
C ASN A 85 9.77 5.73 6.69
N ASP A 86 8.77 5.98 5.84
CA ASP A 86 7.86 7.10 5.99
C ASP A 86 7.05 6.94 7.29
N PRO A 87 7.03 7.94 8.19
CA PRO A 87 6.25 7.88 9.43
C PRO A 87 4.76 7.57 9.22
N GLN A 88 4.17 8.01 8.10
CA GLN A 88 2.76 7.74 7.79
C GLN A 88 2.49 6.27 7.48
N ASN A 89 3.50 5.54 7.00
CA ASN A 89 3.38 4.14 6.62
C ASN A 89 3.66 3.16 7.77
N LYS A 90 4.04 3.67 8.96
CA LYS A 90 4.24 2.83 10.16
C LYS A 90 3.02 1.99 10.54
N VAL A 91 1.82 2.47 10.20
CA VAL A 91 0.58 1.74 10.48
C VAL A 91 0.56 0.36 9.83
N PHE A 92 1.28 0.21 8.71
CA PHE A 92 1.39 -1.02 7.92
C PHE A 92 2.52 -1.95 8.36
N HIS A 93 3.38 -1.52 9.30
CA HIS A 93 4.46 -2.37 9.80
C HIS A 93 3.88 -3.59 10.51
N THR A 94 4.45 -4.76 10.25
CA THR A 94 4.06 -6.04 10.86
C THR A 94 5.00 -6.45 12.00
N ASP A 95 6.13 -5.75 12.16
CA ASP A 95 7.13 -6.01 13.20
C ASP A 95 7.76 -4.70 13.71
N ASP A 96 7.40 -4.28 14.93
CA ASP A 96 7.90 -3.06 15.56
C ASP A 96 9.38 -3.13 15.97
N SER A 97 9.99 -4.32 15.98
CA SER A 97 11.43 -4.45 16.21
C SER A 97 12.25 -3.88 15.04
N ILE A 98 11.64 -3.78 13.86
CA ILE A 98 12.26 -3.27 12.64
C ILE A 98 11.82 -1.82 12.43
N LYS A 99 12.57 -0.90 13.03
CA LYS A 99 12.23 0.53 13.00
C LYS A 99 12.58 1.23 11.69
N ARG A 100 13.47 0.63 10.90
CA ARG A 100 13.98 1.19 9.65
C ARG A 100 14.57 0.10 8.78
N ILE A 101 14.42 0.24 7.47
CA ILE A 101 15.18 -0.53 6.48
C ILE A 101 16.19 0.42 5.84
N SER A 102 17.48 0.14 6.01
CA SER A 102 18.57 0.82 5.32
C SER A 102 19.08 -0.06 4.19
N GLY A 103 19.16 0.48 2.98
CA GLY A 103 19.90 -0.09 1.84
C GLY A 103 19.74 -1.59 1.64
N LEU A 104 18.73 -2.00 0.86
CA LEU A 104 18.64 -3.37 0.32
C LEU A 104 19.69 -3.62 -0.80
N GLU A 105 20.91 -3.12 -0.59
CA GLU A 105 22.03 -3.27 -1.50
C GLU A 105 22.78 -4.56 -1.18
N GLY A 106 22.97 -5.40 -2.19
CA GLY A 106 23.82 -6.59 -2.09
C GLY A 106 23.12 -7.86 -1.60
N ILE A 107 22.17 -8.37 -2.40
CA ILE A 107 21.96 -9.82 -2.61
C ILE A 107 21.71 -10.00 -4.10
#